data_AF-A0A7Y6XD08-F1
#
_entry.id   AF-A0A7Y6XD08-F1
#
_cell.length_a   1.000
_cell.length_b   1.000
_cell.length_c   1.000
_cell.angle_alpha   90.00
_cell.angle_beta   90.00
_cell.angle_gamma   90.00
#
_symmetry.space_group_name_H-M   'P 1'
#
loop_
_entity.id
_entity.type
_entity.pdbx_description
1 polymer ?
#
loop_
_entity_poly.entity_id
_entity_poly.type
_entity_poly.pdbx_seq_one_letter_code
_entity_poly.pdbx_strand_id
1 'polypeptide(L)'
;MTGGRVWQGNWRVRLYARVRERGYDSLTAFADARPAVSLMGLANELEKGEVAGLQILNVLRSEAEAREQVTRFVRDALVRNMAEYLPNGWPEVMDDESRFVVAKMLTFWSTDIPETHRRRVENARVTLRTSPPPSGWRPLGPDDALLCTLLPDDAA
;
A
#
# COMPACT_ATOMS: atom_id res chain seq x y z
N MET A 1 -3.37 24.99 -0.85
CA MET A 1 -3.66 24.17 -2.05
C MET A 1 -2.38 24.02 -2.88
N THR A 2 -1.50 23.10 -2.48
CA THR A 2 -0.18 22.82 -3.10
C THR A 2 -0.24 21.69 -4.14
N GLY A 3 -1.38 21.00 -4.25
CA GLY A 3 -1.54 19.78 -5.05
C GLY A 3 -1.36 19.94 -6.57
N GLY A 4 -1.33 21.15 -7.12
CA GLY A 4 -1.12 21.34 -8.56
C GLY A 4 0.30 20.97 -9.01
N ARG A 5 1.33 21.31 -8.20
CA ARG A 5 2.74 21.16 -8.59
C ARG A 5 3.19 19.70 -8.68
N VAL A 6 2.70 18.84 -7.80
CA VAL A 6 3.10 17.42 -7.79
C VAL A 6 2.72 16.72 -9.11
N TRP A 7 1.59 17.11 -9.72
CA TRP A 7 1.11 16.52 -10.99
C TRP A 7 1.56 17.27 -12.25
N GLN A 8 2.22 18.42 -12.14
CA GLN A 8 2.63 19.23 -13.29
C GLN A 8 3.76 18.56 -14.10
N GLY A 9 3.71 18.75 -15.42
CA GLY A 9 4.73 18.28 -16.35
C GLY A 9 4.95 16.77 -16.31
N ASN A 10 6.16 16.32 -16.64
CA ASN A 10 6.50 14.90 -16.67
C ASN A 10 6.84 14.36 -15.28
N TRP A 11 5.85 14.34 -14.38
CA TRP A 11 6.03 13.98 -12.98
C TRP A 11 6.55 12.55 -12.79
N ARG A 12 6.23 11.61 -13.69
CA ARG A 12 6.76 10.24 -13.65
C ARG A 12 8.28 10.22 -13.86
N VAL A 13 8.79 10.96 -14.85
CA VAL A 13 10.25 11.08 -15.08
C VAL A 13 10.94 11.67 -13.85
N ARG A 14 10.34 12.71 -13.25
CA ARG A 14 10.84 13.34 -12.02
C ARG A 14 10.86 12.36 -10.84
N LEU A 15 9.83 11.53 -10.69
CA LEU A 15 9.78 10.50 -9.65
C LEU A 15 10.88 9.45 -9.85
N TYR A 16 11.02 8.92 -11.07
CA TYR A 16 12.08 7.96 -11.38
C TYR A 16 13.49 8.53 -11.19
N ALA A 17 13.72 9.80 -11.51
CA ALA A 17 14.99 10.46 -11.24
C ALA A 17 15.33 10.44 -9.74
N ARG A 18 14.38 10.81 -8.88
CA ARG A 18 14.55 10.77 -7.41
C ARG A 18 14.81 9.37 -6.87
N VAL A 19 14.18 8.36 -7.45
CA VAL A 19 14.40 6.95 -7.10
C VAL A 19 15.83 6.51 -7.46
N ARG A 20 16.30 6.88 -8.66
CA ARG A 20 17.68 6.59 -9.12
C ARG A 20 18.74 7.34 -8.32
N GLU A 21 18.49 8.58 -7.94
CA GLU A 21 19.36 9.35 -7.03
C GLU A 21 19.53 8.66 -5.67
N ARG A 22 18.58 7.81 -5.27
CA ARG A 22 18.65 6.97 -4.05
C ARG A 22 19.28 5.60 -4.29
N GLY A 23 19.78 5.33 -5.49
CA GLY A 23 20.45 4.07 -5.82
C GLY A 23 19.53 2.90 -6.15
N TYR A 24 18.27 3.17 -6.52
CA TYR A 24 17.31 2.13 -6.89
C TYR A 24 16.93 2.22 -8.38
N ASP A 25 16.79 1.06 -9.03
CA ASP A 25 16.46 0.97 -10.46
C ASP A 25 14.95 1.10 -10.74
N SER A 26 14.11 0.91 -9.73
CA SER A 26 12.66 0.97 -9.81
C SER A 26 12.04 1.47 -8.52
N LEU A 27 10.80 1.96 -8.60
CA LEU A 27 10.09 2.39 -7.39
C LEU A 27 9.77 1.19 -6.50
N THR A 28 9.49 0.02 -7.10
CA THR A 28 9.28 -1.24 -6.39
C THR A 28 10.52 -1.61 -5.57
N ALA A 29 11.73 -1.54 -6.14
CA ALA A 29 12.95 -1.82 -5.38
C ALA A 29 13.18 -0.83 -4.21
N PHE A 30 12.89 0.46 -4.42
CA PHE A 30 12.93 1.46 -3.34
C PHE A 30 11.92 1.15 -2.23
N ALA A 31 10.71 0.73 -2.62
CA ALA A 31 9.61 0.45 -1.71
C ALA A 31 9.78 -0.90 -0.98
N ASP A 32 10.37 -1.91 -1.61
CA ASP A 32 10.67 -3.23 -1.04
C ASP A 32 11.77 -3.16 0.03
N ALA A 33 12.70 -2.20 -0.08
CA ALA A 33 13.65 -1.91 0.99
C ALA A 33 12.99 -1.27 2.24
N ARG A 34 11.71 -0.86 2.13
CA ARG A 34 10.92 -0.17 3.16
C ARG A 34 9.48 -0.73 3.20
N PRO A 35 9.30 -2.03 3.42
CA PRO A 35 8.04 -2.72 3.14
C PRO A 35 6.89 -2.26 4.07
N ALA A 36 7.20 -1.87 5.30
CA ALA A 36 6.22 -1.39 6.29
C ALA A 36 6.18 0.15 6.44
N VAL A 37 6.67 0.90 5.46
CA VAL A 37 6.58 2.38 5.43
C VAL A 37 5.36 2.79 4.61
N SER A 38 4.56 3.73 5.13
CA SER A 38 3.36 4.21 4.44
C SER A 38 3.68 4.88 3.10
N LEU A 39 2.68 5.00 2.22
CA LEU A 39 2.84 5.71 0.95
C LEU A 39 3.28 7.16 1.14
N MET A 40 2.78 7.82 2.18
CA MET A 40 3.19 9.18 2.55
C MET A 40 4.62 9.20 3.10
N GLY A 41 5.01 8.19 3.89
CA GLY A 41 6.39 8.02 4.35
C GLY A 41 7.37 7.90 3.18
N LEU A 42 7.08 7.04 2.21
CA LEU A 42 7.89 6.89 0.99
C LEU A 42 7.96 8.20 0.19
N ALA A 43 6.83 8.88 0.02
CA ALA A 43 6.77 10.14 -0.70
C ALA A 43 7.62 11.22 0.00
N ASN A 44 7.55 11.31 1.33
CA ASN A 44 8.34 12.25 2.11
C ASN A 44 9.84 11.95 2.05
N GLU A 45 10.22 10.68 2.06
CA GLU A 45 11.62 10.28 1.89
C GLU A 45 12.13 10.60 0.49
N LEU A 46 11.27 10.51 -0.54
CA LEU A 46 11.62 10.88 -1.92
C LEU A 46 11.74 12.39 -2.12
N GLU A 47 10.76 13.16 -1.69
CA GLU A 47 10.87 14.61 -1.51
C GLU A 47 9.58 15.15 -0.86
N LYS A 48 9.69 15.53 0.41
CA LYS A 48 8.57 16.07 1.19
C LYS A 48 7.91 17.26 0.50
N GLY A 49 6.62 17.13 0.20
CA GLY A 49 5.81 18.17 -0.42
C GLY A 49 5.83 18.20 -1.95
N GLU A 50 6.78 17.51 -2.58
CA GLU A 50 6.93 17.47 -4.05
C GLU A 50 6.49 16.13 -4.66
N VAL A 51 6.39 15.08 -3.83
CA VAL A 51 5.84 13.77 -4.20
C VAL A 51 4.59 13.48 -3.39
N ALA A 52 3.54 12.98 -4.04
CA ALA A 52 2.32 12.55 -3.38
C ALA A 52 2.28 11.03 -3.20
N GLY A 53 1.68 10.54 -2.10
CA GLY A 53 1.48 9.10 -1.88
C GLY A 53 0.69 8.42 -3.02
N LEU A 54 -0.25 9.14 -3.64
CA LEU A 54 -0.99 8.62 -4.80
C LEU A 54 -0.11 8.47 -6.06
N GLN A 55 0.96 9.27 -6.21
CA GLN A 55 1.94 9.07 -7.28
C GLN A 55 2.75 7.79 -7.05
N ILE A 56 3.14 7.53 -5.80
CA ILE A 56 3.83 6.31 -5.41
C ILE A 56 2.95 5.09 -5.74
N LEU A 57 1.70 5.09 -5.26
CA LEU A 57 0.77 3.99 -5.49
C LEU A 57 0.53 3.73 -6.98
N ASN A 58 0.33 4.78 -7.78
CA ASN A 58 0.13 4.66 -9.22
C ASN A 58 1.33 4.02 -9.94
N VAL A 59 2.56 4.42 -9.58
CA VAL A 59 3.76 3.86 -10.23
C VAL A 59 4.04 2.43 -9.74
N LEU A 60 3.86 2.13 -8.45
CA LEU A 60 3.95 0.76 -7.93
C LEU A 60 2.95 -0.16 -8.64
N ARG A 61 1.71 0.29 -8.84
CA ARG A 61 0.71 -0.46 -9.61
C ARG A 61 1.18 -0.75 -11.02
N SER A 62 1.61 0.28 -11.77
CA SER A 62 2.08 0.12 -13.14
C SER A 62 3.29 -0.80 -13.25
N GLU A 63 4.22 -0.73 -12.31
CA GLU A 63 5.39 -1.61 -12.25
C GLU A 63 5.02 -3.06 -11.93
N ALA A 64 4.01 -3.28 -11.08
CA ALA A 64 3.49 -4.60 -10.74
C ALA A 64 2.69 -5.22 -11.90
N GLU A 65 1.88 -4.42 -12.60
CA GLU A 65 1.16 -4.83 -13.81
C GLU A 65 2.16 -5.28 -14.89
N ALA A 66 3.22 -4.51 -15.14
CA ALA A 66 4.25 -4.85 -16.12
C ALA A 66 5.06 -6.12 -15.77
N ARG A 67 5.06 -6.53 -14.49
CA ARG A 67 5.77 -7.71 -13.99
C ARG A 67 4.83 -8.88 -13.65
N GLU A 68 3.53 -8.74 -13.90
CA GLU A 68 2.51 -9.72 -13.53
C GLU A 68 2.47 -10.04 -12.02
N GLN A 69 2.83 -9.07 -11.17
CA GLN A 69 2.89 -9.18 -9.71
C GLN A 69 1.75 -8.43 -9.01
N VAL A 70 0.58 -8.34 -9.66
CA VAL A 70 -0.53 -7.51 -9.18
C VAL A 70 -1.02 -7.96 -7.81
N THR A 71 -1.16 -9.27 -7.58
CA THR A 71 -1.58 -9.79 -6.26
C THR A 71 -0.63 -9.33 -5.14
N ARG A 72 0.69 -9.44 -5.35
CA ARG A 72 1.70 -8.97 -4.37
C ARG A 72 1.58 -7.47 -4.14
N PHE A 73 1.34 -6.68 -5.18
CA PHE A 73 1.07 -5.24 -5.06
C PHE A 73 -0.18 -4.94 -4.22
N VAL A 74 -1.27 -5.72 -4.38
CA VAL A 74 -2.48 -5.55 -3.56
C VAL A 74 -2.19 -5.79 -2.08
N ARG A 75 -1.36 -6.78 -1.75
CA ARG A 75 -0.89 -7.03 -0.38
C ARG A 75 -0.02 -5.87 0.12
N ASP A 76 0.95 -5.42 -0.67
CA ASP A 76 1.84 -4.29 -0.34
C ASP A 76 1.03 -3.02 -0.03
N ALA A 77 0.03 -2.72 -0.86
CA ALA A 77 -0.87 -1.59 -0.62
C ALA A 77 -1.61 -1.69 0.72
N LEU A 78 -2.00 -2.89 1.17
CA LEU A 78 -2.59 -3.09 2.49
C LEU A 78 -1.57 -2.83 3.61
N VAL A 79 -0.36 -3.38 3.50
CA VAL A 79 0.73 -3.14 4.48
C VAL A 79 0.98 -1.66 4.67
N ARG A 80 1.07 -0.90 3.56
CA ARG A 80 1.31 0.55 3.60
C ARG A 80 0.14 1.34 4.17
N ASN A 81 -1.09 0.90 3.95
CA ASN A 81 -2.28 1.49 4.59
C ASN A 81 -2.31 1.17 6.09
N MET A 82 -1.93 -0.04 6.51
CA MET A 82 -1.80 -0.38 7.93
C MET A 82 -0.70 0.45 8.60
N ALA A 83 0.42 0.71 7.94
CA ALA A 83 1.47 1.59 8.48
C ALA A 83 0.98 3.03 8.74
N GLU A 84 0.05 3.54 7.92
CA GLU A 84 -0.52 4.88 8.07
C GLU A 84 -1.58 4.94 9.17
N TYR A 85 -2.52 3.99 9.16
CA TYR A 85 -3.73 4.07 10.00
C TYR A 85 -3.66 3.23 11.28
N LEU A 86 -2.85 2.17 11.29
CA LEU A 86 -2.68 1.22 12.38
C LEU A 86 -1.18 1.01 12.69
N PRO A 87 -0.42 2.06 13.04
CA PRO A 87 1.02 1.95 13.24
C PRO A 87 1.40 0.99 14.38
N ASN A 88 0.48 0.78 15.33
CA ASN A 88 0.64 -0.14 16.47
C ASN A 88 0.05 -1.54 16.20
N GLY A 89 -0.36 -1.84 14.96
CA GLY A 89 -0.97 -3.10 14.57
C GLY A 89 -2.47 -3.15 14.80
N TRP A 90 -3.04 -4.35 14.64
CA TRP A 90 -4.48 -4.58 14.78
C TRP A 90 -4.98 -4.27 16.20
N PRO A 91 -6.12 -3.58 16.37
CA PRO A 91 -6.62 -3.21 17.70
C PRO A 91 -6.89 -4.42 18.60
N GLU A 92 -6.58 -4.29 19.90
CA GLU A 92 -6.97 -5.26 20.93
C GLU A 92 -8.49 -5.23 21.19
N VAL A 93 -9.04 -4.03 21.29
CA VAL A 93 -10.47 -3.79 21.54
C VAL A 93 -11.08 -3.12 20.32
N MET A 94 -12.26 -3.59 19.92
CA MET A 94 -13.01 -3.10 18.76
C MET A 94 -14.14 -2.16 19.20
N ASP A 95 -13.76 -1.02 19.79
CA ASP A 95 -14.65 0.10 20.13
C ASP A 95 -14.99 0.98 18.91
N ASP A 96 -15.76 2.06 19.11
CA ASP A 96 -16.21 2.89 17.99
C ASP A 96 -15.05 3.59 17.25
N GLU A 97 -14.00 4.00 17.96
CA GLU A 97 -12.83 4.67 17.37
C GLU A 97 -12.01 3.68 16.53
N SER A 98 -11.63 2.55 17.12
CA SER A 98 -10.88 1.49 16.43
C SER A 98 -11.68 0.91 15.25
N ARG A 99 -13.00 0.72 15.38
CA ARG A 99 -13.87 0.34 14.26
C ARG A 99 -13.81 1.34 13.13
N PHE A 100 -13.87 2.64 13.44
CA PHE A 100 -13.79 3.68 12.43
C PHE A 100 -12.43 3.69 11.73
N VAL A 101 -11.33 3.60 12.47
CA VAL A 101 -9.96 3.58 11.90
C VAL A 101 -9.75 2.36 11.01
N VAL A 102 -10.15 1.16 11.46
CA VAL A 102 -10.09 -0.08 10.65
C VAL A 102 -10.94 0.05 9.39
N ALA A 103 -12.18 0.54 9.51
CA ALA A 103 -13.07 0.73 8.37
C ALA A 103 -12.50 1.74 7.35
N LYS A 104 -11.91 2.84 7.83
CA LYS A 104 -11.24 3.85 7.02
C LYS A 104 -10.06 3.24 6.26
N MET A 105 -9.16 2.55 6.97
CA MET A 105 -7.99 1.86 6.41
C MET A 105 -8.40 0.87 5.30
N LEU A 106 -9.37 0.00 5.58
CA LEU A 106 -9.86 -0.98 4.59
C LEU A 106 -10.54 -0.32 3.39
N THR A 107 -11.13 0.86 3.57
CA THR A 107 -11.77 1.61 2.49
C THR A 107 -10.72 2.20 1.56
N PHE A 108 -9.73 2.92 2.11
CA PHE A 108 -8.62 3.46 1.32
C PHE A 108 -7.84 2.39 0.58
N TRP A 109 -7.61 1.25 1.23
CA TRP A 109 -7.05 0.08 0.55
C TRP A 109 -7.91 -0.29 -0.66
N SER A 110 -9.22 -0.54 -0.50
CA SER A 110 -10.07 -0.98 -1.62
C SER A 110 -10.26 0.00 -2.77
N THR A 111 -10.07 1.31 -2.56
CA THR A 111 -10.40 2.33 -3.56
C THR A 111 -9.50 2.31 -4.79
N ASP A 112 -8.20 2.07 -4.60
CA ASP A 112 -7.18 2.27 -5.65
C ASP A 112 -6.63 0.96 -6.24
N ILE A 113 -7.27 -0.17 -5.94
CA ILE A 113 -6.90 -1.51 -6.41
C ILE A 113 -7.36 -1.72 -7.87
N PRO A 114 -6.60 -2.45 -8.71
CA PRO A 114 -7.05 -2.88 -10.03
C PRO A 114 -8.40 -3.60 -10.00
N GLU A 115 -9.23 -3.34 -11.02
CA GLU A 115 -10.53 -3.98 -11.24
C GLU A 115 -10.43 -5.52 -11.17
N THR A 116 -9.37 -6.07 -11.77
CA THR A 116 -9.11 -7.52 -11.81
C THR A 116 -9.03 -8.15 -10.42
N HIS A 117 -8.74 -7.37 -9.39
CA HIS A 117 -8.57 -7.84 -8.01
C HIS A 117 -9.69 -7.37 -7.07
N ARG A 118 -10.66 -6.57 -7.55
CA ARG A 118 -11.72 -5.98 -6.70
C ARG A 118 -12.46 -7.04 -5.88
N ARG A 119 -12.96 -8.09 -6.54
CA ARG A 119 -13.71 -9.18 -5.86
C ARG A 119 -12.86 -9.89 -4.80
N ARG A 120 -11.57 -10.09 -5.08
CA ARG A 120 -10.64 -10.73 -4.12
C ARG A 120 -10.42 -9.85 -2.90
N VAL A 121 -10.27 -8.54 -3.11
CA VAL A 121 -10.16 -7.56 -2.01
C VAL A 121 -11.45 -7.45 -1.21
N GLU A 122 -12.62 -7.45 -1.86
CA GLU A 122 -13.91 -7.45 -1.16
C GLU A 122 -14.05 -8.66 -0.24
N ASN A 123 -13.72 -9.86 -0.73
CA ASN A 123 -13.71 -11.07 0.08
C ASN A 123 -12.71 -10.96 1.24
N ALA A 124 -11.48 -10.52 0.99
CA ALA A 124 -10.48 -10.34 2.03
C ALA A 124 -10.92 -9.31 3.10
N ARG A 125 -11.60 -8.23 2.70
CA ARG A 125 -12.19 -7.25 3.65
C ARG A 125 -13.30 -7.87 4.49
N VAL A 126 -14.11 -8.75 3.93
CA VAL A 126 -15.11 -9.50 4.71
C VAL A 126 -14.40 -10.40 5.71
N THR A 127 -13.41 -11.18 5.28
CA THR A 127 -12.64 -12.07 6.15
C THR A 127 -11.96 -11.32 7.29
N LEU A 128 -11.29 -10.18 7.03
CA LEU A 128 -10.65 -9.36 8.06
C LEU A 128 -11.63 -8.79 9.09
N ARG A 129 -12.91 -8.63 8.74
CA ARG A 129 -13.95 -8.16 9.67
C ARG A 129 -14.58 -9.31 10.44
N THR A 130 -14.81 -10.45 9.80
CA THR A 130 -15.48 -11.60 10.43
C THR A 130 -14.52 -12.43 11.27
N SER A 131 -13.25 -12.46 10.87
CA SER A 131 -12.17 -13.24 11.47
C SER A 131 -10.94 -12.32 11.61
N PRO A 132 -10.97 -11.38 12.58
CA PRO A 132 -9.92 -10.40 12.73
C PRO A 132 -8.56 -11.06 13.03
N PRO A 133 -7.44 -10.47 12.55
CA PRO A 133 -6.10 -10.86 12.97
C PRO A 133 -5.91 -10.74 14.49
N PRO A 134 -4.88 -11.41 15.05
CA PRO A 134 -4.51 -11.23 16.45
C PRO A 134 -4.22 -9.76 16.78
N SER A 135 -4.47 -9.36 18.03
CA SER A 135 -4.09 -8.04 18.53
C SER A 135 -2.60 -7.78 18.31
N GLY A 136 -2.27 -6.55 17.89
CA GLY A 136 -0.90 -6.14 17.59
C GLY A 136 -0.36 -6.72 16.28
N TRP A 137 -1.13 -7.55 15.55
CA TRP A 137 -0.68 -8.04 14.25
C TRP A 137 -0.45 -6.86 13.30
N ARG A 138 0.77 -6.79 12.77
CA ARG A 138 1.21 -5.79 11.81
C ARG A 138 2.14 -6.47 10.81
N PRO A 139 1.71 -6.68 9.56
CA PRO A 139 2.57 -7.29 8.56
C PRO A 139 3.81 -6.42 8.35
N LEU A 140 4.98 -7.06 8.30
CA LEU A 140 6.26 -6.36 8.02
C LEU A 140 6.56 -6.26 6.53
N GLY A 141 5.74 -6.88 5.68
CA GLY A 141 5.82 -6.81 4.23
C GLY A 141 4.70 -7.58 3.54
N PRO A 142 4.64 -7.51 2.19
CA PRO A 142 3.54 -8.09 1.41
C PRO A 142 3.49 -9.62 1.49
N ASP A 143 4.58 -10.26 1.87
CA ASP A 143 4.72 -11.72 1.92
C ASP A 143 4.39 -12.30 3.32
N ASP A 144 3.73 -11.51 4.19
CA ASP A 144 3.20 -11.98 5.47
C ASP A 144 2.27 -13.18 5.27
N ALA A 145 2.39 -14.19 6.13
CA ALA A 145 1.69 -15.46 5.98
C ALA A 145 0.15 -15.31 5.97
N LEU A 146 -0.40 -14.39 6.77
CA LEU A 146 -1.84 -14.13 6.77
C LEU A 146 -2.26 -13.44 5.46
N LEU A 147 -1.45 -12.49 4.96
CA LEU A 147 -1.71 -11.83 3.68
C LEU A 147 -1.64 -12.79 2.49
N CYS A 148 -0.66 -13.69 2.46
CA CYS A 148 -0.55 -14.74 1.46
C CYS A 148 -1.72 -15.72 1.52
N THR A 149 -2.31 -15.95 2.70
CA THR A 149 -3.50 -16.79 2.84
C THR A 149 -4.77 -16.06 2.37
N LEU A 150 -4.91 -14.77 2.69
CA LEU A 150 -6.07 -13.95 2.30
C LEU A 150 -6.11 -13.65 0.80
N LEU A 151 -4.95 -13.45 0.20
CA LEU A 151 -4.78 -13.05 -1.20
C LEU A 151 -3.67 -13.89 -1.83
N PRO A 152 -3.86 -15.19 -2.07
CA PRO A 152 -2.80 -16.07 -2.62
C PRO A 152 -2.39 -15.63 -4.02
N ASP A 153 -1.14 -15.86 -4.42
CA ASP A 153 -0.67 -15.48 -5.76
C ASP A 153 -1.54 -16.13 -6.85
N ASP A 154 -1.63 -15.45 -7.99
CA ASP A 154 -2.32 -16.02 -9.14
C ASP A 154 -1.57 -17.30 -9.55
N ALA A 155 -2.31 -18.37 -9.82
CA ALA A 155 -1.71 -19.61 -10.29
C ALA A 155 -1.00 -19.34 -11.62
N ALA A 156 0.28 -19.72 -11.69
CA ALA A 156 1.09 -19.65 -12.90
C ALA A 156 0.53 -20.57 -14.01
#